data_AF-A0AAV1QWR1-F1
#
_entry.id   AF-A0AAV1QWR1-F1
#
_cell.length_a   1.000
_cell.length_b   1.000
_cell.length_c   1.000
_cell.angle_alpha   90.00
_cell.angle_beta   90.00
_cell.angle_gamma   90.00
#
_symmetry.space_group_name_H-M   'P 1'
#
loop_
_entity.id
_entity.type
_entity.pdbx_description
1 polymer ?
#
loop_
_entity_poly.entity_id
_entity_poly.type
_entity_poly.pdbx_seq_one_letter_code
_entity_poly.pdbx_strand_id
1 'polypeptide(L)'
;MSTGVAANSERMMKKERRLTRGIAACFLALVIFLSATLTTIRDQTRSYSNIIGLVSWKLNYSLALSSSLQVTRPKRSITCDCSHKSYDLCSINGPTALDPVASTLSLIDPTNSTPPNFIVKTHPYPRKLDAAAASRVKELILTSSPPKFPCGVAHKSPALVFSTGGYTGNFFHEFSDGFIPLYITINSFFPDQDVILVITNWKSWWARKYADLLPHFTRHPIINMDNQITTTHCFPSATVGLVKHGHMAVDPTSLPHPKTLLDFQQLLKKAYYNQGDDDHVLMSNKSTASARPQLVLANRKGNVGRVIWNLKEVIMAIKKVGFNVIVFEPKADTPLVNSFRLIHESHALVAVHGAAITHLLFQRPGAVLAGILGLNYMKYEIGVEESSLADKLYGTNDLVLKDPEAFVGKNWTKARVYLKTQNVKLDIVRFRGFLKKAFKKAKRFMAKEG
;
A
#
# COMPACT_ATOMS: atom_id res chain seq x y z
N MET A 1 -71.98 21.08 54.87
CA MET A 1 -70.58 20.61 54.86
C MET A 1 -70.09 20.49 53.41
N SER A 2 -69.57 21.55 52.77
CA SER A 2 -69.00 21.41 51.41
C SER A 2 -68.00 22.50 50.98
N THR A 3 -67.49 23.33 51.90
CA THR A 3 -66.55 24.41 51.55
C THR A 3 -65.14 24.23 52.12
N GLY A 4 -64.92 23.25 53.01
CA GLY A 4 -63.61 22.98 53.62
C GLY A 4 -62.68 22.01 52.89
N VAL A 5 -63.22 21.14 52.02
CA VAL A 5 -62.44 20.05 51.39
C VAL A 5 -61.71 20.51 50.11
N ALA A 6 -62.32 21.41 49.32
CA ALA A 6 -61.73 21.89 48.06
C ALA A 6 -60.48 22.78 48.29
N ALA A 7 -60.50 23.64 49.31
CA ALA A 7 -59.39 24.54 49.63
C ALA A 7 -58.12 23.80 50.11
N ASN A 8 -58.28 22.61 50.72
CA ASN A 8 -57.15 21.82 51.22
C ASN A 8 -56.46 21.01 50.09
N SER A 9 -57.24 20.51 49.13
CA SER A 9 -56.72 19.79 47.94
C SER A 9 -55.89 20.71 47.03
N GLU A 10 -56.36 21.93 46.78
CA GLU A 10 -55.65 22.88 45.90
C GLU A 10 -54.33 23.39 46.50
N ARG A 11 -54.29 23.52 47.85
CA ARG A 11 -53.08 23.89 48.60
C ARG A 11 -52.05 22.75 48.59
N MET A 12 -52.49 21.51 48.65
CA MET A 12 -51.62 20.32 48.59
C MET A 12 -51.01 20.15 47.19
N MET A 13 -51.81 20.30 46.12
CA MET A 13 -51.36 20.24 44.73
C MET A 13 -50.35 21.35 44.36
N LYS A 14 -50.52 22.57 44.90
CA LYS A 14 -49.53 23.65 44.75
C LYS A 14 -48.22 23.36 45.49
N LYS A 15 -48.28 22.68 46.65
CA LYS A 15 -47.10 22.30 47.42
C LYS A 15 -46.29 21.20 46.71
N GLU A 16 -46.98 20.21 46.13
CA GLU A 16 -46.36 19.15 45.32
C GLU A 16 -45.72 19.66 44.03
N ARG A 17 -46.38 20.58 43.32
CA ARG A 17 -45.81 21.24 42.12
C ARG A 17 -44.60 22.12 42.43
N ARG A 18 -44.56 22.75 43.61
CA ARG A 18 -43.38 23.51 44.07
C ARG A 18 -42.23 22.58 44.47
N LEU A 19 -42.54 21.46 45.11
CA LEU A 19 -41.55 20.45 45.50
C LEU A 19 -40.91 19.78 44.27
N THR A 20 -41.72 19.37 43.28
CA THR A 20 -41.23 18.78 42.03
C THR A 20 -40.42 19.75 41.18
N ARG A 21 -40.82 21.04 41.11
CA ARG A 21 -40.00 22.09 40.48
C ARG A 21 -38.68 22.34 41.21
N GLY A 22 -38.68 22.30 42.54
CA GLY A 22 -37.47 22.41 43.35
C GLY A 22 -36.50 21.24 43.12
N ILE A 23 -37.02 20.01 43.08
CA ILE A 23 -36.22 18.81 42.81
C ILE A 23 -35.63 18.85 41.39
N ALA A 24 -36.43 19.24 40.38
CA ALA A 24 -35.95 19.37 39.01
C ALA A 24 -34.87 20.46 38.86
N ALA A 25 -35.01 21.59 39.55
CA ALA A 25 -34.00 22.65 39.56
C ALA A 25 -32.70 22.19 40.24
N CYS A 26 -32.79 21.47 41.36
CA CYS A 26 -31.62 20.88 42.02
C CYS A 26 -30.92 19.83 41.14
N PHE A 27 -31.67 18.99 40.44
CA PHE A 27 -31.09 18.01 39.51
C PHE A 27 -30.37 18.68 38.35
N LEU A 28 -30.96 19.73 37.77
CA LEU A 28 -30.32 20.48 36.68
C LEU A 28 -29.04 21.18 37.16
N ALA A 29 -29.05 21.77 38.35
CA ALA A 29 -27.87 22.37 38.96
C ALA A 29 -26.77 21.33 39.24
N LEU A 30 -27.13 20.13 39.70
CA LEU A 30 -26.19 19.03 39.94
C LEU A 30 -25.54 18.55 38.63
N VAL A 31 -26.31 18.43 37.54
CA VAL A 31 -25.80 18.02 36.22
C VAL A 31 -24.86 19.09 35.64
N ILE A 32 -25.20 20.37 35.81
CA ILE A 32 -24.32 21.48 35.38
C ILE A 32 -23.03 21.45 36.22
N PHE A 33 -23.12 21.26 37.53
CA PHE A 33 -21.94 21.18 38.40
C PHE A 33 -21.05 19.97 38.07
N LEU A 34 -21.64 18.79 37.81
CA LEU A 34 -20.91 17.59 37.41
C LEU A 34 -20.26 17.73 36.03
N SER A 35 -20.91 18.40 35.07
CA SER A 35 -20.30 18.65 33.75
C SER A 35 -19.17 19.69 33.82
N ALA A 36 -19.31 20.71 34.68
CA ALA A 36 -18.26 21.68 34.96
C ALA A 36 -17.04 21.05 35.68
N THR A 37 -17.26 20.12 36.61
CA THR A 37 -16.16 19.39 37.27
C THR A 37 -15.48 18.38 36.36
N LEU A 38 -16.23 17.69 35.50
CA LEU A 38 -15.66 16.78 34.48
C LEU A 38 -14.83 17.53 33.44
N THR A 39 -15.22 18.74 33.05
CA THR A 39 -14.46 19.57 32.11
C THR A 39 -13.20 20.13 32.74
N THR A 40 -13.23 20.58 34.01
CA THR A 40 -12.02 21.02 34.71
C THR A 40 -11.05 19.86 35.00
N ILE A 41 -11.54 18.68 35.37
CA ILE A 41 -10.69 17.47 35.52
C ILE A 41 -10.08 17.08 34.18
N ARG A 42 -10.83 17.17 33.08
CA ARG A 42 -10.33 16.89 31.71
C ARG A 42 -9.28 17.91 31.26
N ASP A 43 -9.45 19.19 31.55
CA ASP A 43 -8.45 20.20 31.23
C ASP A 43 -7.21 20.11 32.12
N GLN A 44 -7.38 19.75 33.39
CA GLN A 44 -6.27 19.53 34.31
C GLN A 44 -5.46 18.28 33.92
N THR A 45 -6.11 17.17 33.56
CA THR A 45 -5.42 15.98 33.02
C THR A 45 -4.73 16.26 31.68
N ARG A 46 -5.32 17.10 30.80
CA ARG A 46 -4.68 17.53 29.55
C ARG A 46 -3.48 18.44 29.78
N SER A 47 -3.55 19.32 30.78
CA SER A 47 -2.43 20.16 31.22
C SER A 47 -1.28 19.33 31.80
N TYR A 48 -1.57 18.36 32.68
CA TYR A 48 -0.57 17.44 33.21
C TYR A 48 0.06 16.55 32.11
N SER A 49 -0.72 16.05 31.14
CA SER A 49 -0.15 15.31 30.02
C SER A 49 0.74 16.17 29.12
N ASN A 50 0.41 17.46 28.94
CA ASN A 50 1.22 18.38 28.17
C ASN A 50 2.52 18.76 28.90
N ILE A 51 2.47 18.92 30.23
CA ILE A 51 3.66 19.20 31.05
C ILE A 51 4.57 17.98 31.12
N ILE A 52 4.03 16.77 31.33
CA ILE A 52 4.81 15.52 31.28
C ILE A 52 5.40 15.32 29.88
N GLY A 53 4.64 15.63 28.82
CA GLY A 53 5.14 15.62 27.44
C GLY A 53 6.30 16.60 27.23
N LEU A 54 6.21 17.83 27.75
CA LEU A 54 7.26 18.85 27.65
C LEU A 54 8.51 18.51 28.48
N VAL A 55 8.34 17.95 29.68
CA VAL A 55 9.46 17.53 30.54
C VAL A 55 10.15 16.29 29.97
N SER A 56 9.38 15.32 29.46
CA SER A 56 9.92 14.14 28.76
C SER A 56 10.59 14.53 27.44
N TRP A 57 10.05 15.52 26.72
CA TRP A 57 10.69 16.07 25.51
C TRP A 57 11.98 16.82 25.87
N LYS A 58 12.00 17.65 26.92
CA LYS A 58 13.24 18.33 27.37
C LYS A 58 14.30 17.37 27.89
N LEU A 59 13.92 16.31 28.60
CA LEU A 59 14.85 15.26 29.06
C LEU A 59 15.40 14.44 27.89
N ASN A 60 14.54 14.02 26.95
CA ASN A 60 14.99 13.33 25.73
C ASN A 60 15.82 14.24 24.82
N TYR A 61 15.51 15.53 24.74
CA TYR A 61 16.28 16.50 23.96
C TYR A 61 17.64 16.80 24.60
N SER A 62 17.72 16.86 25.94
CA SER A 62 18.99 17.03 26.66
C SER A 62 19.87 15.78 26.60
N LEU A 63 19.26 14.58 26.67
CA LEU A 63 19.96 13.31 26.43
C LEU A 63 20.43 13.19 24.98
N ALA A 64 19.64 13.65 24.01
CA ALA A 64 20.01 13.69 22.59
C ALA A 64 21.11 14.73 22.27
N LEU A 65 21.16 15.87 22.97
CA LEU A 65 22.26 16.83 22.80
C LEU A 65 23.55 16.39 23.50
N SER A 66 23.46 15.67 24.62
CA SER A 66 24.65 15.14 25.29
C SER A 66 25.29 13.95 24.55
N SER A 67 24.55 13.27 23.67
CA SER A 67 25.08 12.20 22.81
C SER A 67 25.54 12.69 21.43
N SER A 68 25.32 13.95 21.06
CA SER A 68 25.60 14.49 19.72
C SER A 68 26.88 15.32 19.59
N LEU A 69 27.86 15.16 20.49
CA LEU A 69 29.21 15.71 20.30
C LEU A 69 30.29 14.63 20.41
N GLN A 70 30.08 13.54 19.68
CA GLN A 70 31.18 12.82 19.03
C GLN A 70 30.80 12.63 17.55
N VAL A 71 31.30 13.49 16.68
CA VAL A 71 31.30 13.23 15.23
C VAL A 71 32.29 12.10 14.97
N THR A 72 31.86 10.86 15.22
CA THR A 72 32.55 9.70 14.67
C THR A 72 32.30 9.71 13.16
N ARG A 73 33.34 9.93 12.36
CA ARG A 73 33.27 9.69 10.92
C ARG A 73 32.65 8.29 10.70
N PRO A 74 31.67 8.12 9.80
CA PRO A 74 31.15 6.80 9.49
C PRO A 74 32.32 5.89 9.15
N LYS A 75 32.45 4.74 9.84
CA LYS A 75 33.46 3.76 9.45
C LYS A 75 33.14 3.35 8.00
N ARG A 76 34.11 3.52 7.10
CA ARG A 76 34.00 3.04 5.72
C ARG A 76 33.94 1.53 5.76
N SER A 77 32.74 0.98 5.64
CA SER A 77 32.49 -0.45 5.81
C SER A 77 31.34 -0.90 4.92
N ILE A 78 31.35 -2.20 4.64
CA ILE A 78 30.21 -2.90 4.08
C ILE A 78 29.42 -3.48 5.25
N THR A 79 28.11 -3.23 5.28
CA THR A 79 27.21 -3.75 6.31
C THR A 79 26.01 -4.39 5.64
N CYS A 80 25.51 -5.49 6.20
CA CYS A 80 24.32 -6.17 5.70
C CYS A 80 23.42 -6.53 6.88
N ASP A 81 22.20 -6.00 6.87
CA ASP A 81 21.12 -6.47 7.73
C ASP A 81 20.38 -7.61 7.03
N CYS A 82 20.55 -8.80 7.59
CA CYS A 82 19.95 -10.03 7.11
C CYS A 82 18.91 -10.59 8.10
N SER A 83 18.55 -9.81 9.12
CA SER A 83 17.69 -10.24 10.23
C SER A 83 16.22 -10.36 9.82
N HIS A 84 15.79 -9.59 8.81
CA HIS A 84 14.41 -9.61 8.36
C HIS A 84 14.09 -10.87 7.54
N LYS A 85 12.92 -11.47 7.81
CA LYS A 85 12.52 -12.74 7.17
C LYS A 85 12.26 -12.63 5.67
N SER A 86 12.02 -11.42 5.16
CA SER A 86 11.56 -11.21 3.78
C SER A 86 12.58 -10.53 2.87
N TYR A 87 13.60 -9.85 3.39
CA TYR A 87 14.56 -9.12 2.56
C TYR A 87 15.91 -9.03 3.28
N ASP A 88 16.96 -8.84 2.50
CA ASP A 88 18.27 -8.41 2.99
C ASP A 88 18.51 -6.98 2.52
N LEU A 89 19.16 -6.17 3.35
CA LEU A 89 19.56 -4.83 3.00
C LEU A 89 21.05 -4.65 3.31
N CYS A 90 21.84 -4.41 2.28
CA CYS A 90 23.26 -4.12 2.42
C CYS A 90 23.56 -2.66 2.08
N SER A 91 24.57 -2.09 2.74
CA SER A 91 25.12 -0.78 2.41
C SER A 91 26.64 -0.81 2.35
N ILE A 92 27.20 -0.03 1.43
CA ILE A 92 28.63 0.28 1.33
C ILE A 92 28.78 1.75 1.71
N ASN A 93 29.29 1.98 2.92
CA ASN A 93 29.38 3.31 3.55
C ASN A 93 30.65 4.05 3.14
N GLY A 94 30.84 4.23 1.83
CA GLY A 94 31.99 4.95 1.28
C GLY A 94 32.06 4.84 -0.24
N PRO A 95 33.06 5.52 -0.86
CA PRO A 95 33.22 5.51 -2.31
C PRO A 95 33.20 4.08 -2.85
N THR A 96 32.37 3.82 -3.86
CA THR A 96 32.05 2.47 -4.33
C THR A 96 32.18 2.41 -5.85
N ALA A 97 32.77 1.36 -6.38
CA ALA A 97 32.81 1.05 -7.82
C ALA A 97 31.89 -0.13 -8.13
N LEU A 98 31.01 0.03 -9.10
CA LEU A 98 30.17 -1.01 -9.68
C LEU A 98 30.81 -1.51 -10.98
N ASP A 99 31.20 -2.78 -10.98
CA ASP A 99 31.50 -3.56 -12.19
C ASP A 99 30.21 -4.29 -12.63
N PRO A 100 29.50 -3.81 -13.67
CA PRO A 100 28.26 -4.42 -14.13
C PRO A 100 28.46 -5.82 -14.75
N VAL A 101 29.64 -6.09 -15.33
CA VAL A 101 29.96 -7.37 -15.98
C VAL A 101 30.18 -8.44 -14.92
N ALA A 102 30.95 -8.12 -13.88
CA ALA A 102 31.18 -9.01 -12.75
C ALA A 102 30.03 -9.01 -11.73
N SER A 103 29.00 -8.16 -11.90
CA SER A 103 27.90 -7.95 -10.93
C SER A 103 28.44 -7.69 -9.51
N THR A 104 29.51 -6.89 -9.43
CA THR A 104 30.28 -6.68 -8.20
C THR A 104 30.31 -5.20 -7.84
N LEU A 105 30.05 -4.90 -6.57
CA LEU A 105 30.28 -3.59 -5.96
C LEU A 105 31.48 -3.65 -5.02
N SER A 106 32.50 -2.86 -5.32
CA SER A 106 33.75 -2.78 -4.54
C SER A 106 33.80 -1.48 -3.74
N LEU A 107 34.10 -1.55 -2.45
CA LEU A 107 34.49 -0.38 -1.67
C LEU A 107 35.85 0.13 -2.17
N ILE A 108 35.92 1.39 -2.57
CA ILE A 108 37.15 2.08 -2.94
C ILE A 108 37.75 2.64 -1.65
N ASP A 109 38.72 1.92 -1.09
CA ASP A 109 39.48 2.41 0.07
C ASP A 109 40.78 3.10 -0.39
N PRO A 110 40.92 4.43 -0.24
CA PRO A 110 42.15 5.13 -0.56
C PRO A 110 43.27 4.88 0.46
N THR A 111 42.99 4.23 1.60
CA THR A 111 43.97 4.08 2.69
C THR A 111 44.83 2.81 2.62
N ASN A 112 44.61 1.92 1.64
CA ASN A 112 45.47 0.76 1.34
C ASN A 112 45.85 -0.14 2.53
N SER A 113 45.19 -0.02 3.68
CA SER A 113 45.39 -0.89 4.83
C SER A 113 44.52 -2.12 4.61
N THR A 114 45.07 -3.12 3.93
CA THR A 114 44.48 -4.43 3.61
C THR A 114 43.48 -4.85 4.68
N PRO A 115 42.17 -4.56 4.53
CA PRO A 115 41.18 -5.14 5.40
C PRO A 115 41.14 -6.63 5.07
N PRO A 116 40.73 -7.52 6.00
CA PRO A 116 40.36 -8.87 5.57
C PRO A 116 39.38 -8.75 4.39
N ASN A 117 39.60 -9.53 3.32
CA ASN A 117 38.73 -9.55 2.15
C ASN A 117 37.31 -9.87 2.62
N PHE A 118 36.49 -8.83 2.77
CA PHE A 118 35.09 -8.97 3.11
C PHE A 118 34.35 -9.19 1.81
N ILE A 119 33.69 -10.34 1.68
CA ILE A 119 32.89 -10.67 0.50
C ILE A 119 31.52 -11.13 0.99
N VAL A 120 30.46 -10.47 0.52
CA VAL A 120 29.09 -10.88 0.73
C VAL A 120 28.37 -11.02 -0.59
N LYS A 121 27.60 -12.10 -0.71
CA LYS A 121 26.68 -12.35 -1.80
C LYS A 121 25.27 -11.99 -1.35
N THR A 122 24.52 -11.28 -2.20
CA THR A 122 23.15 -10.88 -1.89
C THR A 122 22.27 -10.89 -3.14
N HIS A 123 20.98 -11.10 -2.93
CA HIS A 123 19.95 -10.98 -3.96
C HIS A 123 19.12 -9.73 -3.65
N PRO A 124 19.22 -8.66 -4.45
CA PRO A 124 18.62 -7.37 -4.10
C PRO A 124 17.14 -7.32 -4.46
N TYR A 125 16.35 -8.25 -3.90
CA TYR A 125 14.92 -8.44 -4.17
C TYR A 125 14.18 -8.90 -2.90
N PRO A 126 13.03 -8.31 -2.56
CA PRO A 126 12.18 -8.83 -1.47
C PRO A 126 11.65 -10.22 -1.81
N ARG A 127 11.72 -11.16 -0.88
CA ARG A 127 11.39 -12.61 -0.89
C ARG A 127 12.62 -13.51 -0.73
N LYS A 128 13.48 -13.18 0.22
CA LYS A 128 14.69 -13.95 0.57
C LYS A 128 14.48 -15.46 0.69
N LEU A 129 13.38 -15.90 1.31
CA LEU A 129 13.10 -17.32 1.58
C LEU A 129 12.33 -18.04 0.45
N ASP A 130 12.01 -17.36 -0.65
CA ASP A 130 11.26 -17.92 -1.78
C ASP A 130 12.23 -18.38 -2.87
N ALA A 131 12.58 -19.66 -2.87
CA ALA A 131 13.54 -20.22 -3.82
C ALA A 131 13.15 -20.01 -5.30
N ALA A 132 11.84 -20.03 -5.60
CA ALA A 132 11.35 -19.83 -6.97
C ALA A 132 11.52 -18.38 -7.43
N ALA A 133 11.34 -17.41 -6.52
CA ALA A 133 11.68 -16.02 -6.82
C ALA A 133 13.21 -15.81 -6.87
N ALA A 134 13.95 -16.32 -5.89
CA ALA A 134 15.39 -16.13 -5.76
C ALA A 134 16.16 -16.63 -6.99
N SER A 135 15.80 -17.80 -7.54
CA SER A 135 16.39 -18.36 -8.78
C SER A 135 16.25 -17.47 -10.02
N ARG A 136 15.40 -16.43 -9.98
CA ARG A 136 15.17 -15.47 -11.06
C ARG A 136 15.76 -14.09 -10.78
N VAL A 137 16.46 -13.94 -9.66
CA VAL A 137 17.12 -12.70 -9.22
C VAL A 137 18.62 -12.88 -9.43
N LYS A 138 19.27 -11.87 -10.02
CA LYS A 138 20.72 -11.87 -10.22
C LYS A 138 21.41 -11.70 -8.86
N GLU A 139 22.31 -12.62 -8.51
CA GLU A 139 23.18 -12.50 -7.35
C GLU A 139 24.20 -11.38 -7.57
N LEU A 140 24.39 -10.52 -6.57
CA LEU A 140 25.42 -9.49 -6.56
C LEU A 140 26.48 -9.81 -5.51
N ILE A 141 27.71 -9.36 -5.78
CA ILE A 141 28.84 -9.48 -4.87
C ILE A 141 29.19 -8.09 -4.33
N LEU A 142 29.26 -7.95 -3.01
CA LEU A 142 29.78 -6.76 -2.34
C LEU A 142 31.13 -7.11 -1.74
N THR A 143 32.16 -6.33 -2.05
CA THR A 143 33.53 -6.65 -1.62
C THR A 143 34.33 -5.44 -1.16
N SER A 144 35.21 -5.64 -0.18
CA SER A 144 36.26 -4.67 0.17
C SER A 144 37.52 -4.80 -0.69
N SER A 145 37.59 -5.79 -1.58
CA SER A 145 38.70 -5.95 -2.51
C SER A 145 38.74 -4.79 -3.51
N PRO A 146 39.95 -4.32 -3.90
CA PRO A 146 40.08 -3.24 -4.86
C PRO A 146 39.32 -3.52 -6.17
N PRO A 147 38.70 -2.49 -6.78
CA PRO A 147 38.03 -2.67 -8.07
C PRO A 147 39.04 -3.08 -9.15
N LYS A 148 38.62 -4.01 -10.02
CA LYS A 148 39.47 -4.54 -11.10
C LYS A 148 39.76 -3.50 -12.19
N PHE A 149 38.83 -2.58 -12.41
CA PHE A 149 38.88 -1.58 -13.47
C PHE A 149 38.82 -0.17 -12.87
N PRO A 150 39.46 0.82 -13.51
CA PRO A 150 39.36 2.20 -13.07
C PRO A 150 37.94 2.74 -13.24
N CYS A 151 37.65 3.84 -12.55
CA CYS A 151 36.37 4.51 -12.67
C CYS A 151 36.14 5.01 -14.10
N GLY A 152 35.08 4.54 -14.77
CA GLY A 152 34.71 5.03 -16.10
C GLY A 152 33.73 6.21 -16.04
N VAL A 153 32.74 6.14 -15.14
CA VAL A 153 31.77 7.23 -14.91
C VAL A 153 31.66 7.49 -13.42
N ALA A 154 31.97 8.72 -13.00
CA ALA A 154 31.85 9.15 -11.62
C ALA A 154 30.51 9.86 -11.36
N HIS A 155 29.76 9.38 -10.39
CA HIS A 155 28.48 9.96 -9.96
C HIS A 155 28.62 10.72 -8.65
N LYS A 156 27.81 11.77 -8.48
CA LYS A 156 27.75 12.57 -7.25
C LYS A 156 26.70 12.10 -6.23
N SER A 157 25.73 11.32 -6.69
CA SER A 157 24.63 10.79 -5.87
C SER A 157 24.84 9.29 -5.59
N PRO A 158 24.38 8.77 -4.44
CA PRO A 158 24.54 7.36 -4.07
C PRO A 158 23.74 6.44 -4.98
N ALA A 159 24.18 5.19 -5.09
CA ALA A 159 23.44 4.15 -5.79
C ALA A 159 22.38 3.50 -4.87
N LEU A 160 21.19 3.27 -5.40
CA LEU A 160 20.23 2.32 -4.86
C LEU A 160 20.04 1.17 -5.86
N VAL A 161 20.55 0.00 -5.49
CA VAL A 161 20.61 -1.19 -6.35
C VAL A 161 19.48 -2.15 -5.99
N PHE A 162 18.65 -2.50 -6.98
CA PHE A 162 17.60 -3.50 -6.82
C PHE A 162 17.36 -4.32 -8.09
N SER A 163 16.70 -5.46 -7.94
CA SER A 163 16.37 -6.36 -9.05
C SER A 163 14.91 -6.26 -9.45
N THR A 164 14.64 -6.29 -10.77
CA THR A 164 13.32 -6.55 -11.35
C THR A 164 13.16 -8.02 -11.75
N GLY A 165 13.84 -8.95 -11.06
CA GLY A 165 13.76 -10.39 -11.28
C GLY A 165 12.49 -11.01 -10.66
N GLY A 166 12.66 -12.14 -9.97
CA GLY A 166 11.61 -12.75 -9.17
C GLY A 166 10.31 -13.04 -9.96
N TYR A 167 9.24 -12.35 -9.60
CA TYR A 167 7.90 -12.52 -10.19
C TYR A 167 7.47 -11.38 -11.13
N THR A 168 8.41 -10.57 -11.63
CA THR A 168 8.13 -9.53 -12.63
C THR A 168 7.37 -10.08 -13.83
N GLY A 169 6.41 -9.29 -14.35
CA GLY A 169 5.37 -9.75 -15.28
C GLY A 169 4.05 -10.09 -14.61
N ASN A 170 4.03 -10.23 -13.28
CA ASN A 170 2.80 -10.25 -12.50
C ASN A 170 2.60 -8.89 -11.82
N PHE A 171 1.51 -8.21 -12.19
CA PHE A 171 1.20 -6.85 -11.74
C PHE A 171 1.17 -6.69 -10.21
N PHE A 172 0.72 -7.70 -9.46
CA PHE A 172 0.78 -7.65 -8.00
C PHE A 172 2.22 -7.62 -7.47
N HIS A 173 3.10 -8.45 -8.02
CA HIS A 173 4.48 -8.53 -7.58
C HIS A 173 5.29 -7.29 -8.00
N GLU A 174 4.99 -6.71 -9.16
CA GLU A 174 5.62 -5.46 -9.60
C GLU A 174 5.42 -4.32 -8.58
N PHE A 175 4.24 -4.25 -7.93
CA PHE A 175 3.99 -3.28 -6.86
C PHE A 175 4.40 -3.77 -5.48
N SER A 176 4.00 -4.98 -5.09
CA SER A 176 4.19 -5.51 -3.73
C SER A 176 5.65 -5.89 -3.42
N ASP A 177 6.45 -6.21 -4.43
CA ASP A 177 7.86 -6.61 -4.28
C ASP A 177 8.82 -5.62 -4.96
N GLY A 178 8.31 -4.71 -5.81
CA GLY A 178 9.10 -3.69 -6.53
C GLY A 178 8.82 -2.26 -6.05
N PHE A 179 7.77 -1.62 -6.59
CA PHE A 179 7.56 -0.18 -6.42
C PHE A 179 7.23 0.28 -5.00
N ILE A 180 6.43 -0.48 -4.24
CA ILE A 180 6.15 -0.11 -2.84
C ILE A 180 7.41 -0.29 -1.98
N PRO A 181 8.17 -1.41 -2.07
CA PRO A 181 9.47 -1.51 -1.42
C PRO A 181 10.48 -0.43 -1.83
N LEU A 182 10.51 -0.04 -3.11
CA LEU A 182 11.33 1.07 -3.59
C LEU A 182 10.94 2.39 -2.92
N TYR A 183 9.64 2.69 -2.89
CA TYR A 183 9.10 3.86 -2.19
C TYR A 183 9.48 3.88 -0.71
N ILE A 184 9.29 2.76 -0.01
CA ILE A 184 9.67 2.60 1.40
C ILE A 184 11.16 2.86 1.57
N THR A 185 12.01 2.20 0.80
CA THR A 185 13.47 2.29 0.92
C THR A 185 13.98 3.71 0.72
N ILE A 186 13.46 4.43 -0.28
CA ILE A 186 13.81 5.84 -0.52
C ILE A 186 13.41 6.71 0.67
N ASN A 187 12.18 6.58 1.16
CA ASN A 187 11.70 7.38 2.30
C ASN A 187 12.34 6.99 3.64
N SER A 188 12.87 5.77 3.76
CA SER A 188 13.58 5.29 4.96
C SER A 188 15.02 5.78 5.03
N PHE A 189 15.76 5.72 3.93
CA PHE A 189 17.22 5.90 3.95
C PHE A 189 17.70 7.14 3.20
N PHE A 190 16.84 7.76 2.38
CA PHE A 190 17.18 8.89 1.54
C PHE A 190 16.11 10.01 1.58
N PRO A 191 15.59 10.41 2.76
CA PRO A 191 14.49 11.37 2.84
C PRO A 191 14.84 12.74 2.23
N ASP A 192 16.11 13.15 2.32
CA ASP A 192 16.59 14.47 1.89
C ASP A 192 17.65 14.38 0.77
N GLN A 193 17.79 13.21 0.14
CA GLN A 193 18.83 12.95 -0.85
C GLN A 193 18.27 12.20 -2.06
N ASP A 194 18.67 12.63 -3.26
CA ASP A 194 18.34 11.91 -4.49
C ASP A 194 19.29 10.72 -4.69
N VAL A 195 18.78 9.65 -5.30
CA VAL A 195 19.52 8.40 -5.51
C VAL A 195 19.59 8.06 -6.98
N ILE A 196 20.67 7.40 -7.41
CA ILE A 196 20.75 6.80 -8.74
C ILE A 196 20.23 5.38 -8.64
N LEU A 197 19.16 5.09 -9.37
CA LEU A 197 18.63 3.73 -9.44
C LEU A 197 19.52 2.88 -10.35
N VAL A 198 20.03 1.78 -9.81
CA VAL A 198 20.77 0.76 -10.54
C VAL A 198 19.92 -0.51 -10.53
N ILE A 199 19.49 -0.94 -11.72
CA ILE A 199 18.49 -2.01 -11.84
C ILE A 199 19.09 -3.23 -12.53
N THR A 200 18.87 -4.39 -11.92
CA THR A 200 19.26 -5.71 -12.44
C THR A 200 18.05 -6.55 -12.83
N ASN A 201 18.26 -7.60 -13.62
CA ASN A 201 17.22 -8.37 -14.30
C ASN A 201 16.27 -7.50 -15.16
N TRP A 202 16.84 -6.52 -15.86
CA TRP A 202 16.11 -5.54 -16.66
C TRP A 202 15.35 -6.19 -17.81
N LYS A 203 14.11 -5.76 -18.01
CA LYS A 203 13.29 -6.10 -19.18
C LYS A 203 12.83 -4.82 -19.87
N SER A 204 13.13 -4.66 -21.15
CA SER A 204 12.79 -3.43 -21.89
C SER A 204 11.29 -3.15 -21.93
N TRP A 205 10.44 -4.19 -21.97
CA TRP A 205 8.99 -4.02 -21.89
C TRP A 205 8.53 -3.49 -20.51
N TRP A 206 9.20 -3.89 -19.42
CA TRP A 206 8.91 -3.43 -18.07
C TRP A 206 9.27 -1.95 -17.94
N ALA A 207 10.47 -1.59 -18.39
CA ALA A 207 10.93 -0.20 -18.37
C ALA A 207 9.99 0.72 -19.16
N ARG A 208 9.54 0.28 -20.35
CA ARG A 208 8.54 1.03 -21.15
C ARG A 208 7.20 1.16 -20.43
N LYS A 209 6.72 0.09 -19.79
CA LYS A 209 5.43 0.09 -19.08
C LYS A 209 5.41 1.06 -17.90
N TYR A 210 6.55 1.23 -17.23
CA TYR A 210 6.68 2.06 -16.04
C TYR A 210 7.45 3.38 -16.28
N ALA A 211 7.61 3.77 -17.55
CA ALA A 211 8.38 4.95 -17.94
C ALA A 211 7.85 6.25 -17.32
N ASP A 212 6.54 6.38 -17.13
CA ASP A 212 5.95 7.56 -16.48
C ASP A 212 6.12 7.57 -14.95
N LEU A 213 6.35 6.41 -14.32
CA LEU A 213 6.44 6.29 -12.86
C LEU A 213 7.89 6.35 -12.36
N LEU A 214 8.82 5.72 -13.06
CA LEU A 214 10.23 5.66 -12.66
C LEU A 214 10.87 7.03 -12.37
N PRO A 215 10.63 8.10 -13.17
CA PRO A 215 11.16 9.43 -12.90
C PRO A 215 10.67 10.08 -11.60
N HIS A 216 9.63 9.53 -10.96
CA HIS A 216 9.16 10.03 -9.67
C HIS A 216 9.96 9.50 -8.48
N PHE A 217 10.87 8.54 -8.70
CA PHE A 217 11.77 8.00 -7.68
C PHE A 217 13.20 8.55 -7.75
N THR A 218 13.58 9.13 -8.88
CA THR A 218 14.93 9.66 -9.10
C THR A 218 14.90 10.71 -10.20
N ARG A 219 15.72 11.77 -10.06
CA ARG A 219 15.96 12.73 -11.16
C ARG A 219 17.15 12.33 -12.04
N HIS A 220 17.83 11.23 -11.70
CA HIS A 220 19.01 10.76 -12.40
C HIS A 220 18.64 9.75 -13.50
N PRO A 221 19.45 9.66 -14.58
CA PRO A 221 19.35 8.54 -15.51
C PRO A 221 19.49 7.20 -14.79
N ILE A 222 18.54 6.30 -15.04
CA ILE A 222 18.54 4.96 -14.44
C ILE A 222 19.60 4.10 -15.13
N ILE A 223 20.41 3.41 -14.33
CA ILE A 223 21.44 2.50 -14.83
C ILE A 223 20.83 1.11 -14.99
N ASN A 224 20.73 0.66 -16.23
CA ASN A 224 20.41 -0.73 -16.56
C ASN A 224 21.70 -1.58 -16.52
N MET A 225 21.84 -2.42 -15.51
CA MET A 225 23.04 -3.25 -15.31
C MET A 225 23.12 -4.47 -16.26
N ASP A 226 22.06 -4.77 -17.01
CA ASP A 226 22.02 -5.87 -17.98
C ASP A 226 22.08 -5.40 -19.44
N ASN A 227 22.04 -4.08 -19.69
CA ASN A 227 22.57 -3.57 -20.94
C ASN A 227 24.08 -3.85 -20.92
N GLN A 228 24.69 -4.23 -22.05
CA GLN A 228 26.10 -4.65 -22.17
C GLN A 228 27.09 -3.49 -21.93
N ILE A 229 26.92 -2.77 -20.84
CA ILE A 229 27.76 -1.70 -20.36
C ILE A 229 28.98 -2.39 -19.76
N THR A 230 30.15 -2.14 -20.35
CA THR A 230 31.45 -2.57 -19.80
C THR A 230 32.05 -1.50 -18.89
N THR A 231 31.43 -0.32 -18.84
CA THR A 231 31.91 0.83 -18.09
C THR A 231 31.65 0.66 -16.58
N THR A 232 32.71 0.83 -15.80
CA THR A 232 32.62 0.86 -14.33
C THR A 232 32.01 2.19 -13.87
N HIS A 233 30.99 2.12 -13.02
CA HIS A 233 30.34 3.30 -12.44
C HIS A 233 30.76 3.48 -10.98
N CYS A 234 31.11 4.70 -10.58
CA CYS A 234 31.49 4.98 -9.19
C CYS A 234 30.51 5.91 -8.51
N PHE A 235 30.25 5.65 -7.23
CA PHE A 235 29.27 6.35 -6.40
C PHE A 235 29.92 6.76 -5.07
N PRO A 236 29.42 7.80 -4.39
CA PRO A 236 29.88 8.14 -3.05
C PRO A 236 29.53 7.07 -2.00
N SER A 237 28.47 6.29 -2.23
CA SER A 237 28.04 5.13 -1.45
C SER A 237 27.03 4.31 -2.26
N ALA A 238 26.71 3.10 -1.78
CA ALA A 238 25.70 2.24 -2.40
C ALA A 238 24.83 1.54 -1.36
N THR A 239 23.53 1.45 -1.62
CA THR A 239 22.58 0.60 -0.88
C THR A 239 22.06 -0.47 -1.84
N VAL A 240 22.01 -1.72 -1.38
CA VAL A 240 21.69 -2.91 -2.18
C VAL A 240 20.56 -3.69 -1.53
N GLY A 241 19.41 -3.76 -2.20
CA GLY A 241 18.18 -4.38 -1.68
C GLY A 241 17.05 -3.37 -1.45
N LEU A 242 15.85 -3.89 -1.15
CA LEU A 242 14.65 -3.09 -0.87
C LEU A 242 13.99 -3.54 0.43
N VAL A 243 13.55 -2.58 1.24
CA VAL A 243 12.79 -2.81 2.47
C VAL A 243 11.31 -3.01 2.16
N LYS A 244 10.68 -3.97 2.84
CA LYS A 244 9.27 -4.33 2.64
C LYS A 244 8.54 -4.47 3.98
N HIS A 245 7.44 -3.72 4.16
CA HIS A 245 6.59 -3.75 5.37
C HIS A 245 5.47 -4.80 5.32
N GLY A 246 5.28 -5.48 4.18
CA GLY A 246 4.24 -6.49 4.02
C GLY A 246 3.71 -6.56 2.58
N HIS A 247 2.59 -7.23 2.39
CA HIS A 247 1.91 -7.27 1.09
C HIS A 247 1.12 -5.98 0.88
N MET A 248 1.50 -5.20 -0.15
CA MET A 248 0.81 -3.94 -0.50
C MET A 248 0.65 -3.00 0.70
N ALA A 249 1.65 -2.95 1.57
CA ALA A 249 1.58 -2.24 2.84
C ALA A 249 2.73 -1.25 2.99
N VAL A 250 2.41 -0.10 3.59
CA VAL A 250 3.37 0.89 4.05
C VAL A 250 3.03 1.16 5.51
N ASP A 251 3.80 0.60 6.43
CA ASP A 251 3.72 0.92 7.85
C ASP A 251 4.33 2.31 8.14
N PRO A 252 3.53 3.31 8.56
CA PRO A 252 4.03 4.66 8.82
C PRO A 252 4.93 4.75 10.05
N THR A 253 4.81 3.79 10.98
CA THR A 253 5.58 3.79 12.24
C THR A 253 7.02 3.31 12.04
N SER A 254 7.28 2.65 10.92
CA SER A 254 8.60 2.12 10.53
C SER A 254 9.40 3.09 9.64
N LEU A 255 8.98 4.35 9.50
CA LEU A 255 9.61 5.36 8.64
C LEU A 255 10.07 6.58 9.45
N PRO A 256 11.21 7.21 9.11
CA PRO A 256 11.66 8.45 9.77
C PRO A 256 10.64 9.59 9.65
N HIS A 257 10.07 9.72 8.45
CA HIS A 257 8.95 10.60 8.16
C HIS A 257 7.74 9.73 7.83
N PRO A 258 6.67 9.74 8.64
CA PRO A 258 5.53 8.88 8.43
C PRO A 258 4.95 9.02 7.02
N LYS A 259 4.94 7.92 6.27
CA LYS A 259 4.25 7.77 4.99
C LYS A 259 3.28 6.60 5.09
N THR A 260 2.22 6.68 4.30
CA THR A 260 1.15 5.71 4.21
C THR A 260 1.05 5.14 2.80
N LEU A 261 0.23 4.10 2.63
CA LEU A 261 -0.13 3.63 1.30
C LEU A 261 -0.86 4.72 0.49
N LEU A 262 -1.60 5.62 1.16
CA LEU A 262 -2.27 6.74 0.52
C LEU A 262 -1.28 7.74 -0.07
N ASP A 263 -0.15 8.01 0.61
CA ASP A 263 0.91 8.86 0.06
C ASP A 263 1.55 8.23 -1.19
N PHE A 264 1.68 6.89 -1.19
CA PHE A 264 2.09 6.17 -2.40
C PHE A 264 1.04 6.29 -3.53
N GLN A 265 -0.26 6.25 -3.22
CA GLN A 265 -1.31 6.52 -4.22
C GLN A 265 -1.22 7.95 -4.77
N GLN A 266 -0.84 8.94 -3.96
CA GLN A 266 -0.62 10.31 -4.42
C GLN A 266 0.59 10.40 -5.37
N LEU A 267 1.66 9.63 -5.12
CA LEU A 267 2.77 9.50 -6.07
C LEU A 267 2.30 8.97 -7.42
N LEU A 268 1.43 7.95 -7.42
CA LEU A 268 0.83 7.40 -8.64
C LEU A 268 -0.07 8.43 -9.35
N LYS A 269 -0.87 9.22 -8.61
CA LYS A 269 -1.62 10.35 -9.17
C LYS A 269 -0.67 11.33 -9.85
N LYS A 270 0.41 11.73 -9.17
CA LYS A 270 1.41 12.65 -9.75
C LYS A 270 2.04 12.09 -11.03
N ALA A 271 2.29 10.78 -11.09
CA ALA A 271 2.89 10.14 -12.25
C ALA A 271 1.95 10.03 -13.46
N TYR A 272 0.68 9.71 -13.23
CA TYR A 272 -0.24 9.33 -14.30
C TYR A 272 -1.35 10.35 -14.57
N TYR A 273 -1.53 11.36 -13.72
CA TYR A 273 -2.57 12.38 -13.86
C TYR A 273 -2.01 13.74 -14.28
N ASN A 274 -0.78 14.10 -13.87
CA ASN A 274 -0.23 15.45 -14.06
C ASN A 274 0.39 15.73 -15.45
N GLN A 275 -0.07 15.06 -16.51
CA GLN A 275 0.27 15.48 -17.87
C GLN A 275 -0.79 16.45 -18.41
N GLY A 276 -0.78 17.69 -17.89
CA GLY A 276 -1.39 18.85 -18.55
C GLY A 276 -2.87 19.17 -18.27
N ASP A 277 -3.60 18.37 -17.50
CA ASP A 277 -4.96 18.69 -17.08
C ASP A 277 -4.96 19.25 -15.66
N ASP A 278 -5.24 20.55 -15.53
CA ASP A 278 -5.53 21.20 -14.26
C ASP A 278 -6.64 20.44 -13.51
N ASP A 279 -6.45 20.24 -12.20
CA ASP A 279 -7.38 19.63 -11.22
C ASP A 279 -8.81 20.25 -11.26
N HIS A 280 -9.02 21.32 -12.04
CA HIS A 280 -10.25 22.10 -12.15
C HIS A 280 -11.12 21.84 -13.40
N VAL A 281 -10.66 21.14 -14.45
CA VAL A 281 -11.41 21.09 -15.72
C VAL A 281 -12.37 19.89 -15.84
N LEU A 282 -12.18 18.80 -15.09
CA LEU A 282 -13.05 17.61 -15.20
C LEU A 282 -14.18 17.53 -14.16
N MET A 283 -14.18 18.40 -13.15
CA MET A 283 -15.27 18.47 -12.16
C MET A 283 -16.46 19.35 -12.61
N SER A 284 -16.35 20.00 -13.77
CA SER A 284 -17.34 20.99 -14.25
C SER A 284 -18.48 20.40 -15.10
N ASN A 285 -18.37 19.17 -15.61
CA ASN A 285 -19.44 18.60 -16.45
C ASN A 285 -20.09 17.35 -15.85
N LYS A 286 -21.12 17.60 -15.02
CA LYS A 286 -22.26 16.73 -14.64
C LYS A 286 -22.20 15.97 -13.31
N SER A 287 -21.90 16.63 -12.20
CA SER A 287 -22.39 16.18 -10.87
C SER A 287 -23.85 16.62 -10.63
N THR A 288 -24.75 16.33 -11.56
CA THR A 288 -26.19 16.44 -11.22
C THR A 288 -26.54 15.33 -10.23
N ALA A 289 -27.46 15.58 -9.28
CA ALA A 289 -27.96 14.55 -8.37
C ALA A 289 -28.47 13.27 -9.10
N SER A 290 -28.84 13.42 -10.38
CA SER A 290 -29.28 12.37 -11.31
C SER A 290 -28.16 11.50 -11.90
N ALA A 291 -26.89 11.91 -11.81
CA ALA A 291 -25.77 11.17 -12.39
C ALA A 291 -25.61 9.77 -11.76
N ARG A 292 -25.41 8.77 -12.63
CA ARG A 292 -25.18 7.37 -12.25
C ARG A 292 -23.70 7.15 -11.92
N PRO A 293 -23.36 6.51 -10.79
CA PRO A 293 -21.98 6.16 -10.50
C PRO A 293 -21.41 5.24 -11.58
N GLN A 294 -20.17 5.51 -11.94
CA GLN A 294 -19.38 4.68 -12.85
C GLN A 294 -18.74 3.52 -12.08
N LEU A 295 -18.98 2.29 -12.53
CA LEU A 295 -18.40 1.06 -11.98
C LEU A 295 -17.50 0.42 -13.05
N VAL A 296 -16.25 0.17 -12.68
CA VAL A 296 -15.32 -0.62 -13.49
C VAL A 296 -15.42 -2.08 -13.05
N LEU A 297 -15.67 -2.98 -14.00
CA LEU A 297 -15.67 -4.43 -13.80
C LEU A 297 -14.37 -4.99 -14.38
N ALA A 298 -13.40 -5.29 -13.53
CA ALA A 298 -12.16 -5.93 -13.93
C ALA A 298 -12.43 -7.39 -14.31
N ASN A 299 -12.38 -7.68 -15.59
CA ASN A 299 -12.68 -8.98 -16.16
C ASN A 299 -11.41 -9.70 -16.64
N ARG A 300 -11.46 -11.02 -16.64
CA ARG A 300 -10.41 -11.90 -17.16
C ARG A 300 -11.01 -12.74 -18.30
N LYS A 301 -10.23 -13.00 -19.35
CA LYS A 301 -10.65 -13.83 -20.49
C LYS A 301 -9.61 -14.93 -20.78
N GLY A 302 -10.08 -16.00 -21.41
CA GLY A 302 -9.27 -17.15 -21.79
C GLY A 302 -8.92 -18.06 -20.62
N ASN A 303 -7.90 -18.91 -20.81
CA ASN A 303 -7.54 -19.98 -19.88
C ASN A 303 -6.55 -19.50 -18.79
N VAL A 304 -6.94 -18.46 -18.05
CA VAL A 304 -6.08 -17.80 -17.04
C VAL A 304 -6.54 -18.00 -15.59
N GLY A 305 -7.64 -18.73 -15.40
CA GLY A 305 -8.34 -18.89 -14.13
C GLY A 305 -9.05 -17.62 -13.67
N ARG A 306 -9.95 -17.76 -12.69
CA ARG A 306 -10.75 -16.72 -12.04
C ARG A 306 -11.51 -15.84 -13.03
N VAL A 307 -11.99 -16.45 -14.11
CA VAL A 307 -12.88 -15.85 -15.10
C VAL A 307 -14.30 -15.85 -14.55
N ILE A 308 -15.05 -14.78 -14.79
CA ILE A 308 -16.48 -14.71 -14.50
C ILE A 308 -17.23 -15.35 -15.68
N TRP A 309 -17.82 -16.52 -15.48
CA TRP A 309 -18.48 -17.27 -16.56
C TRP A 309 -19.82 -16.68 -17.00
N ASN A 310 -20.60 -16.16 -16.05
CA ASN A 310 -21.88 -15.51 -16.31
C ASN A 310 -21.74 -13.98 -16.38
N LEU A 311 -20.74 -13.52 -17.15
CA LEU A 311 -20.39 -12.11 -17.26
C LEU A 311 -21.56 -11.24 -17.75
N LYS A 312 -22.36 -11.75 -18.70
CA LYS A 312 -23.50 -11.00 -19.26
C LYS A 312 -24.54 -10.71 -18.17
N GLU A 313 -24.85 -11.70 -17.35
CA GLU A 313 -25.78 -11.61 -16.24
C GLU A 313 -25.28 -10.67 -15.16
N VAL A 314 -23.98 -10.70 -14.86
CA VAL A 314 -23.34 -9.77 -13.93
C VAL A 314 -23.43 -8.33 -14.42
N ILE A 315 -23.13 -8.08 -15.70
CA ILE A 315 -23.26 -6.75 -16.32
C ILE A 315 -24.72 -6.27 -16.26
N MET A 316 -25.69 -7.14 -16.57
CA MET A 316 -27.12 -6.80 -16.46
C MET A 316 -27.51 -6.45 -15.02
N ALA A 317 -27.03 -7.22 -14.03
CA ALA A 317 -27.31 -6.96 -12.62
C ALA A 317 -26.74 -5.61 -12.16
N ILE A 318 -25.52 -5.27 -12.57
CA ILE A 318 -24.87 -3.97 -12.30
C ILE A 318 -25.70 -2.82 -12.89
N LYS A 319 -26.08 -2.92 -14.16
CA LYS A 319 -26.93 -1.91 -14.84
C LYS A 319 -28.29 -1.78 -14.15
N LYS A 320 -28.92 -2.89 -13.77
CA LYS A 320 -30.23 -2.92 -13.10
C LYS A 320 -30.21 -2.32 -11.69
N VAL A 321 -29.06 -2.29 -11.03
CA VAL A 321 -28.89 -1.57 -9.75
C VAL A 321 -28.74 -0.06 -9.97
N GLY A 322 -28.33 0.38 -11.16
CA GLY A 322 -28.27 1.79 -11.56
C GLY A 322 -26.87 2.31 -11.88
N PHE A 323 -25.84 1.46 -11.88
CA PHE A 323 -24.49 1.86 -12.28
C PHE A 323 -24.36 2.02 -13.79
N ASN A 324 -23.48 2.94 -14.21
CA ASN A 324 -22.86 2.88 -15.53
C ASN A 324 -21.67 1.94 -15.45
N VAL A 325 -21.65 0.87 -16.25
CA VAL A 325 -20.62 -0.18 -16.16
C VAL A 325 -19.63 -0.09 -17.32
N ILE A 326 -18.35 -0.15 -17.00
CA ILE A 326 -17.25 -0.31 -17.96
C ILE A 326 -16.56 -1.64 -17.67
N VAL A 327 -16.44 -2.50 -18.68
CA VAL A 327 -15.69 -3.75 -18.56
C VAL A 327 -14.22 -3.44 -18.84
N PHE A 328 -13.35 -3.76 -17.88
CA PHE A 328 -11.92 -3.52 -17.97
C PHE A 328 -11.17 -4.85 -18.08
N GLU A 329 -10.44 -5.03 -19.17
CA GLU A 329 -9.68 -6.25 -19.47
C GLU A 329 -8.21 -5.87 -19.74
N PRO A 330 -7.40 -5.66 -18.69
CA PRO A 330 -6.01 -5.26 -18.87
C PRO A 330 -5.22 -6.36 -19.57
N LYS A 331 -4.45 -5.95 -20.58
CA LYS A 331 -3.43 -6.76 -21.24
C LYS A 331 -2.05 -6.43 -20.65
N ALA A 332 -1.08 -7.30 -20.91
CA ALA A 332 0.28 -7.12 -20.42
C ALA A 332 0.92 -5.79 -20.88
N ASP A 333 0.56 -5.34 -22.07
CA ASP A 333 1.00 -4.13 -22.77
C ASP A 333 0.05 -2.93 -22.62
N THR A 334 -1.04 -3.06 -21.86
CA THR A 334 -1.94 -1.93 -21.61
C THR A 334 -1.16 -0.81 -20.90
N PRO A 335 -1.12 0.41 -21.46
CA PRO A 335 -0.46 1.54 -20.82
C PRO A 335 -1.04 1.80 -19.43
N LEU A 336 -0.16 2.03 -18.44
CA LEU A 336 -0.61 2.22 -17.06
C LEU A 336 -1.37 3.52 -16.87
N VAL A 337 -1.04 4.58 -17.60
CA VAL A 337 -1.82 5.83 -17.62
C VAL A 337 -3.30 5.59 -17.97
N ASN A 338 -3.58 4.71 -18.92
CA ASN A 338 -4.96 4.38 -19.30
C ASN A 338 -5.69 3.60 -18.20
N SER A 339 -4.98 2.66 -17.58
CA SER A 339 -5.52 1.86 -16.47
C SER A 339 -5.75 2.74 -15.23
N PHE A 340 -4.82 3.66 -14.95
CA PHE A 340 -4.91 4.64 -13.88
C PHE A 340 -6.12 5.52 -14.09
N ARG A 341 -6.22 6.23 -15.22
CA ARG A 341 -7.32 7.17 -15.51
C ARG A 341 -8.70 6.51 -15.39
N LEU A 342 -8.88 5.36 -16.05
CA LEU A 342 -10.14 4.62 -16.02
C LEU A 342 -10.59 4.28 -14.59
N ILE A 343 -9.64 3.87 -13.73
CA ILE A 343 -9.95 3.40 -12.38
C ILE A 343 -10.03 4.57 -11.40
N HIS A 344 -9.22 5.60 -11.60
CA HIS A 344 -9.23 6.83 -10.83
C HIS A 344 -10.57 7.56 -10.97
N GLU A 345 -11.08 7.69 -12.20
CA GLU A 345 -12.38 8.30 -12.50
C GLU A 345 -13.58 7.47 -12.02
N SER A 346 -13.38 6.17 -11.78
CA SER A 346 -14.45 5.29 -11.33
C SER A 346 -14.91 5.59 -9.89
N HIS A 347 -16.16 5.25 -9.60
CA HIS A 347 -16.75 5.36 -8.26
C HIS A 347 -16.81 4.01 -7.55
N ALA A 348 -16.75 2.92 -8.33
CA ALA A 348 -16.68 1.57 -7.82
C ALA A 348 -15.81 0.68 -8.73
N LEU A 349 -15.13 -0.28 -8.14
CA LEU A 349 -14.37 -1.33 -8.82
C LEU A 349 -14.90 -2.69 -8.34
N VAL A 350 -15.21 -3.57 -9.30
CA VAL A 350 -15.48 -4.99 -9.05
C VAL A 350 -14.34 -5.81 -9.63
N ALA A 351 -13.74 -6.67 -8.82
CA ALA A 351 -12.62 -7.52 -9.22
C ALA A 351 -12.62 -8.85 -8.45
N VAL A 352 -12.23 -9.93 -9.13
CA VAL A 352 -11.99 -11.24 -8.51
C VAL A 352 -10.58 -11.27 -7.89
N HIS A 353 -10.41 -11.96 -6.75
CA HIS A 353 -9.13 -12.07 -6.03
C HIS A 353 -7.94 -12.36 -6.97
N GLY A 354 -6.85 -11.60 -6.88
CA GLY A 354 -5.64 -11.81 -7.67
C GLY A 354 -4.95 -10.52 -8.08
N ALA A 355 -4.07 -10.61 -9.09
CA ALA A 355 -3.29 -9.46 -9.55
C ALA A 355 -4.14 -8.30 -10.08
N ALA A 356 -5.39 -8.55 -10.49
CA ALA A 356 -6.31 -7.50 -10.89
C ALA A 356 -6.65 -6.54 -9.74
N ILE A 357 -6.70 -7.03 -8.49
CA ILE A 357 -7.01 -6.22 -7.31
C ILE A 357 -5.93 -5.18 -7.02
N THR A 358 -4.69 -5.37 -7.48
CA THR A 358 -3.60 -4.36 -7.35
C THR A 358 -4.01 -3.00 -7.92
N HIS A 359 -4.90 -2.97 -8.91
CA HIS A 359 -5.43 -1.71 -9.44
C HIS A 359 -6.24 -0.88 -8.43
N LEU A 360 -6.57 -1.42 -7.24
CA LEU A 360 -7.08 -0.63 -6.12
C LEU A 360 -6.18 0.57 -5.81
N LEU A 361 -4.88 0.47 -6.09
CA LEU A 361 -3.93 1.57 -5.91
C LEU A 361 -4.27 2.81 -6.75
N PHE A 362 -5.06 2.65 -7.81
CA PHE A 362 -5.44 3.75 -8.69
C PHE A 362 -6.77 4.40 -8.28
N GLN A 363 -7.53 3.78 -7.36
CA GLN A 363 -8.80 4.31 -6.90
C GLN A 363 -8.61 5.54 -6.01
N ARG A 364 -9.54 6.49 -6.13
CA ARG A 364 -9.64 7.63 -5.22
C ARG A 364 -10.06 7.18 -3.80
N PRO A 365 -9.58 7.86 -2.74
CA PRO A 365 -10.08 7.65 -1.39
C PRO A 365 -11.60 7.84 -1.34
N GLY A 366 -12.32 6.85 -0.79
CA GLY A 366 -13.78 6.87 -0.71
C GLY A 366 -14.49 6.13 -1.83
N ALA A 367 -13.82 5.81 -2.94
CA ALA A 367 -14.33 4.89 -3.95
C ALA A 367 -14.58 3.50 -3.36
N VAL A 368 -15.50 2.75 -3.96
CA VAL A 368 -15.94 1.45 -3.43
C VAL A 368 -15.24 0.31 -4.13
N LEU A 369 -14.49 -0.50 -3.39
CA LEU A 369 -14.03 -1.79 -3.88
C LEU A 369 -15.02 -2.88 -3.46
N ALA A 370 -15.74 -3.46 -4.41
CA ALA A 370 -16.54 -4.67 -4.22
C ALA A 370 -15.75 -5.87 -4.78
N GLY A 371 -14.98 -6.55 -3.93
CA GLY A 371 -14.02 -7.57 -4.37
C GLY A 371 -13.69 -8.57 -3.27
N ILE A 372 -12.46 -9.09 -3.21
CA ILE A 372 -12.02 -10.13 -2.25
C ILE A 372 -10.89 -9.71 -1.22
N LEU A 373 -10.44 -8.42 -1.03
CA LEU A 373 -9.90 -7.83 0.27
C LEU A 373 -9.69 -6.24 0.27
N GLY A 374 -9.39 -5.61 1.44
CA GLY A 374 -9.66 -4.24 2.02
C GLY A 374 -9.22 -2.83 1.48
N LEU A 375 -10.21 -1.90 1.34
CA LEU A 375 -10.37 -0.45 1.66
C LEU A 375 -11.83 -0.04 1.33
N ASN A 376 -12.59 0.52 2.29
CA ASN A 376 -14.07 0.66 2.25
C ASN A 376 -14.82 -0.53 1.64
N TYR A 377 -14.25 -1.69 1.91
CA TYR A 377 -14.24 -2.80 0.98
C TYR A 377 -15.33 -3.79 1.31
N MET A 378 -15.87 -4.38 0.27
CA MET A 378 -16.99 -5.28 0.36
C MET A 378 -16.56 -6.66 -0.14
N LYS A 379 -16.38 -7.60 0.80
CA LYS A 379 -16.06 -8.99 0.50
C LYS A 379 -17.25 -9.74 -0.03
N TYR A 380 -17.16 -10.19 -1.28
CA TYR A 380 -18.05 -11.22 -1.82
C TYR A 380 -17.33 -12.56 -1.79
N GLU A 381 -17.67 -13.40 -0.81
CA GLU A 381 -17.20 -14.78 -0.76
C GLU A 381 -18.08 -15.65 -1.64
N ILE A 382 -17.46 -16.30 -2.62
CA ILE A 382 -18.14 -17.24 -3.49
C ILE A 382 -18.55 -18.48 -2.68
N GLY A 383 -19.76 -18.97 -2.91
CA GLY A 383 -20.18 -20.28 -2.42
C GLY A 383 -19.52 -21.41 -3.20
N VAL A 384 -19.64 -22.63 -2.68
CA VAL A 384 -19.19 -23.86 -3.35
C VAL A 384 -19.79 -23.97 -4.75
N GLU A 385 -21.09 -23.73 -4.88
CA GLU A 385 -21.85 -23.78 -6.16
C GLU A 385 -21.47 -22.66 -7.16
N GLU A 386 -20.78 -21.61 -6.69
CA GLU A 386 -20.30 -20.53 -7.56
C GLU A 386 -18.88 -20.82 -8.09
N SER A 387 -18.23 -21.88 -7.59
CA SER A 387 -16.89 -22.29 -7.97
C SER A 387 -16.93 -23.36 -9.06
N SER A 388 -16.23 -23.13 -10.17
CA SER A 388 -16.11 -24.14 -11.23
C SER A 388 -15.46 -25.45 -10.79
N LEU A 389 -14.76 -25.45 -9.66
CA LEU A 389 -14.10 -26.64 -9.12
C LEU A 389 -15.12 -27.68 -8.63
N ALA A 390 -16.28 -27.23 -8.15
CA ALA A 390 -17.37 -28.09 -7.72
C ALA A 390 -17.89 -28.93 -8.90
N ASP A 391 -18.25 -28.26 -9.99
CA ASP A 391 -18.86 -28.91 -11.15
C ASP A 391 -17.88 -29.75 -11.97
N LYS A 392 -16.61 -29.35 -12.06
CA LYS A 392 -15.69 -29.90 -13.08
C LYS A 392 -14.66 -30.89 -12.57
N LEU A 393 -14.27 -30.85 -11.29
CA LEU A 393 -13.04 -31.53 -10.86
C LEU A 393 -13.15 -32.27 -9.52
N TYR A 394 -13.86 -31.73 -8.54
CA TYR A 394 -13.75 -32.22 -7.17
C TYR A 394 -15.10 -32.62 -6.53
N GLY A 395 -16.23 -32.12 -7.05
CA GLY A 395 -17.54 -32.32 -6.40
C GLY A 395 -17.68 -31.48 -5.13
N THR A 396 -18.92 -31.16 -4.73
CA THR A 396 -19.21 -30.14 -3.70
C THR A 396 -18.70 -30.47 -2.29
N ASN A 397 -18.40 -31.74 -2.01
CA ASN A 397 -17.98 -32.22 -0.69
C ASN A 397 -16.46 -32.34 -0.50
N ASP A 398 -15.66 -32.06 -1.51
CA ASP A 398 -14.20 -32.22 -1.48
C ASP A 398 -13.50 -31.20 -0.57
N LEU A 399 -12.37 -31.61 0.01
CA LEU A 399 -11.51 -30.77 0.85
C LEU A 399 -11.06 -29.49 0.13
N VAL A 400 -10.85 -29.56 -1.19
CA VAL A 400 -10.52 -28.39 -2.05
C VAL A 400 -11.56 -27.28 -1.95
N LEU A 401 -12.82 -27.61 -1.64
CA LEU A 401 -13.90 -26.62 -1.56
C LEU A 401 -14.29 -26.31 -0.12
N LYS A 402 -14.26 -27.31 0.77
CA LYS A 402 -14.64 -27.15 2.18
C LYS A 402 -13.58 -26.45 3.01
N ASP A 403 -12.31 -26.76 2.75
CA ASP A 403 -11.19 -26.18 3.49
C ASP A 403 -10.01 -25.89 2.55
N PRO A 404 -10.09 -24.78 1.79
CA PRO A 404 -9.01 -24.38 0.90
C PRO A 404 -7.68 -24.15 1.63
N GLU A 405 -7.71 -23.72 2.89
CA GLU A 405 -6.52 -23.45 3.68
C GLU A 405 -5.82 -24.75 4.08
N ALA A 406 -6.55 -25.73 4.60
CA ALA A 406 -6.01 -27.06 4.90
C ALA A 406 -5.54 -27.78 3.63
N PHE A 407 -6.27 -27.65 2.51
CA PHE A 407 -5.84 -28.24 1.24
C PHE A 407 -4.49 -27.70 0.78
N VAL A 408 -4.29 -26.37 0.80
CA VAL A 408 -3.02 -25.74 0.43
C VAL A 408 -1.92 -26.05 1.44
N GLY A 409 -2.22 -25.88 2.73
CA GLY A 409 -1.26 -26.02 3.82
C GLY A 409 0.03 -25.24 3.55
N LYS A 410 1.17 -25.91 3.70
CA LYS A 410 2.49 -25.33 3.38
C LYS A 410 2.92 -25.52 1.92
N ASN A 411 2.09 -26.17 1.09
CA ASN A 411 2.43 -26.47 -0.30
C ASN A 411 1.74 -25.50 -1.28
N TRP A 412 2.42 -24.39 -1.56
CA TRP A 412 1.94 -23.36 -2.49
C TRP A 412 1.67 -23.84 -3.92
N THR A 413 2.24 -24.99 -4.34
CA THR A 413 1.90 -25.55 -5.66
C THR A 413 0.43 -25.97 -5.74
N LYS A 414 -0.18 -26.39 -4.62
CA LYS A 414 -1.60 -26.74 -4.55
C LYS A 414 -2.50 -25.52 -4.73
N ALA A 415 -2.07 -24.33 -4.30
CA ALA A 415 -2.84 -23.10 -4.49
C ALA A 415 -3.09 -22.75 -5.98
N ARG A 416 -2.32 -23.36 -6.91
CA ARG A 416 -2.54 -23.21 -8.36
C ARG A 416 -3.95 -23.60 -8.78
N VAL A 417 -4.61 -24.55 -8.09
CA VAL A 417 -5.99 -24.94 -8.40
C VAL A 417 -6.93 -23.74 -8.33
N TYR A 418 -6.82 -22.90 -7.30
CA TYR A 418 -7.63 -21.69 -7.15
C TYR A 418 -7.16 -20.54 -8.05
N LEU A 419 -5.86 -20.44 -8.29
CA LEU A 419 -5.28 -19.31 -9.03
C LEU A 419 -5.39 -19.43 -10.55
N LYS A 420 -5.34 -20.66 -11.08
CA LYS A 420 -5.25 -20.97 -12.51
C LYS A 420 -6.44 -21.79 -13.03
N THR A 421 -7.07 -22.59 -12.20
CA THR A 421 -8.13 -23.52 -12.65
C THR A 421 -9.53 -23.06 -12.26
N GLN A 422 -9.71 -22.57 -11.04
CA GLN A 422 -11.00 -22.10 -10.54
C GLN A 422 -11.49 -20.87 -11.30
N ASN A 423 -12.67 -20.97 -11.90
CA ASN A 423 -13.46 -19.86 -12.43
C ASN A 423 -14.72 -19.69 -11.57
N VAL A 424 -15.43 -18.58 -11.77
CA VAL A 424 -16.55 -18.19 -10.92
C VAL A 424 -17.81 -17.99 -11.74
N LYS A 425 -18.92 -18.59 -11.30
CA LYS A 425 -20.28 -18.31 -11.79
C LYS A 425 -21.04 -17.66 -10.65
N LEU A 426 -21.18 -16.34 -10.69
CA LEU A 426 -21.76 -15.58 -9.57
C LEU A 426 -23.26 -15.83 -9.43
N ASP A 427 -23.72 -16.08 -8.21
CA ASP A 427 -25.13 -16.05 -7.84
C ASP A 427 -25.63 -14.62 -7.96
N ILE A 428 -26.43 -14.35 -8.99
CA ILE A 428 -26.91 -13.00 -9.32
C ILE A 428 -27.85 -12.45 -8.24
N VAL A 429 -28.59 -13.30 -7.53
CA VAL A 429 -29.51 -12.87 -6.48
C VAL A 429 -28.71 -12.37 -5.28
N ARG A 430 -27.74 -13.17 -4.80
CA ARG A 430 -26.82 -12.77 -3.73
C ARG A 430 -25.98 -11.56 -4.14
N PHE A 431 -25.35 -11.62 -5.31
CA PHE A 431 -24.46 -10.58 -5.81
C PHE A 431 -25.18 -9.24 -5.98
N ARG A 432 -26.45 -9.23 -6.41
CA ARG A 432 -27.25 -7.99 -6.50
C ARG A 432 -27.44 -7.31 -5.14
N GLY A 433 -27.52 -8.06 -4.04
CA GLY A 433 -27.53 -7.51 -2.69
C GLY A 433 -26.26 -6.72 -2.36
N PHE A 434 -25.09 -7.24 -2.77
CA PHE A 434 -23.81 -6.54 -2.65
C PHE A 434 -23.73 -5.31 -3.54
N LEU A 435 -24.17 -5.41 -4.80
CA LEU A 435 -24.20 -4.28 -5.72
C LEU A 435 -25.06 -3.12 -5.20
N LYS A 436 -26.22 -3.38 -4.59
CA LYS A 436 -27.07 -2.33 -3.99
C LYS A 436 -26.34 -1.57 -2.87
N LYS A 437 -25.62 -2.29 -2.00
CA LYS A 437 -24.82 -1.68 -0.93
C LYS A 437 -23.66 -0.86 -1.51
N ALA A 438 -22.97 -1.40 -2.52
CA ALA A 438 -21.90 -0.69 -3.22
C ALA A 438 -22.42 0.59 -3.90
N PHE A 439 -23.61 0.53 -4.52
CA PHE A 439 -24.25 1.67 -5.16
C PHE A 439 -24.55 2.80 -4.19
N LYS A 440 -25.11 2.47 -3.01
CA LYS A 440 -25.36 3.45 -1.96
C LYS A 440 -24.07 4.15 -1.50
N LYS A 441 -22.98 3.39 -1.35
CA LYS A 441 -21.66 3.96 -1.02
C LYS A 441 -21.12 4.83 -2.15
N ALA A 442 -21.21 4.38 -3.40
CA ALA A 442 -20.74 5.12 -4.57
C ALA A 442 -21.52 6.44 -4.78
N LYS A 443 -22.85 6.44 -4.59
CA LYS A 443 -23.65 7.69 -4.62
C LYS A 443 -23.27 8.66 -3.51
N ARG A 444 -22.97 8.15 -2.30
CA ARG A 444 -22.46 8.99 -1.20
C ARG A 444 -21.08 9.56 -1.51
N PHE A 445 -20.22 8.79 -2.15
CA PHE A 445 -18.91 9.25 -2.61
C PHE A 445 -19.07 10.36 -3.66
N MET A 446 -19.85 10.15 -4.71
CA MET A 446 -20.18 11.18 -5.71
C MET A 446 -20.73 12.47 -5.08
N ALA A 447 -21.63 12.36 -4.11
CA ALA A 447 -22.22 13.51 -3.45
C ALA A 447 -21.25 14.30 -2.56
N LYS A 448 -20.11 13.71 -2.17
CA LYS A 448 -19.04 14.40 -1.43
C LYS A 448 -18.01 15.07 -2.35
N GLU A 449 -17.94 14.63 -3.60
CA GLU A 449 -17.05 15.21 -4.61
C GLU A 449 -17.72 16.35 -5.39
N GLY A 450 -19.05 16.47 -5.33
CA GLY A 450 -19.84 17.49 -6.01
C GLY A 450 -20.05 18.75 -5.19
#